data_AF-A0A3D1EPT1-F1
#
_entry.id   AF-A0A3D1EPT1-F1
#
_cell.length_a   1.000
_cell.length_b   1.000
_cell.length_c   1.000
_cell.angle_alpha   90.00
_cell.angle_beta   90.00
_cell.angle_gamma   90.00
#
_symmetry.space_group_name_H-M   'P 1'
#
loop_
_entity.id
_entity.type
_entity.pdbx_description
1 polymer ?
#
loop_
_entity_poly.entity_id
_entity_poly.type
_entity_poly.pdbx_seq_one_letter_code
_entity_poly.pdbx_strand_id
1 'polypeptide(L)'
;MASRLLSIEEHPILKGLAEHLLGEAEIVQREVNLETTLVVLPTQRARRLFEHYLLDAAEEQEVLVVPPEISTPGRMPDLFVPPTGTPANAVTLSLVDAQVWSELPKANQALVEGESATESSRESLIQRLGRLHHECCLALVDFSTIRDEIPEGLSGGQEREVWDVLVAWQEARQLRLDELEI
;
A
#
# COMPACT_ATOMS: atom_id res chain seq x y z
N MET A 1 -10.78 -28.12 11.72
CA MET A 1 -11.83 -27.89 10.72
C MET A 1 -11.17 -27.64 9.38
N ALA A 2 -11.40 -28.51 8.40
CA ALA A 2 -10.79 -28.38 7.07
C ALA A 2 -11.42 -27.20 6.32
N SER A 3 -10.58 -26.26 5.85
CA SER A 3 -10.99 -25.19 4.96
C SER A 3 -11.57 -25.83 3.69
N ARG A 4 -12.88 -25.72 3.48
CA ARG A 4 -13.48 -26.02 2.18
C ARG A 4 -12.94 -24.97 1.21
N LEU A 5 -12.05 -25.38 0.32
CA LEU A 5 -11.76 -24.62 -0.89
C LEU A 5 -13.08 -24.52 -1.65
N LEU A 6 -13.68 -23.33 -1.65
CA LEU A 6 -14.88 -22.97 -2.42
C LEU A 6 -14.64 -23.39 -3.88
N SER A 7 -15.59 -24.12 -4.46
CA SER A 7 -15.52 -24.58 -5.84
C SER A 7 -15.70 -23.39 -6.81
N ILE A 8 -15.23 -23.58 -8.04
CA ILE A 8 -15.26 -22.61 -9.16
C ILE A 8 -16.70 -22.15 -9.52
N GLU A 9 -17.76 -22.64 -8.87
CA GLU A 9 -19.13 -22.23 -9.16
C GLU A 9 -19.64 -21.04 -8.30
N GLU A 10 -18.89 -20.58 -7.28
CA GLU A 10 -19.41 -19.65 -6.25
C GLU A 10 -19.01 -18.17 -6.41
N HIS A 11 -18.43 -17.74 -7.54
CA HIS A 11 -18.03 -16.34 -7.74
C HIS A 11 -18.80 -15.64 -8.88
N PRO A 12 -20.10 -15.30 -8.67
CA PRO A 12 -20.95 -14.71 -9.71
C PRO A 12 -20.41 -13.37 -10.23
N ILE A 13 -19.68 -12.62 -9.41
CA ILE A 13 -19.12 -11.32 -9.81
C ILE A 13 -17.97 -11.50 -10.82
N LEU A 14 -17.03 -12.41 -10.56
CA LEU A 14 -15.89 -12.62 -11.45
C LEU A 14 -16.31 -13.32 -12.74
N LYS A 15 -17.24 -14.28 -12.64
CA LYS A 15 -17.85 -14.93 -13.80
C LYS A 15 -18.64 -13.94 -14.65
N GLY A 16 -19.53 -13.15 -14.04
CA GLY A 16 -20.30 -12.14 -14.76
C GLY A 16 -19.43 -11.04 -15.37
N LEU A 17 -18.32 -10.66 -14.73
CA LEU A 17 -17.34 -9.74 -15.31
C LEU A 17 -16.70 -10.32 -16.58
N ALA A 18 -16.28 -11.60 -16.54
CA ALA A 18 -15.69 -12.27 -17.70
C ALA A 18 -16.67 -12.36 -18.88
N GLU A 19 -17.90 -12.80 -18.61
CA GLU A 19 -18.99 -12.87 -19.60
C GLU A 19 -19.30 -11.50 -20.20
N HIS A 20 -19.35 -10.46 -19.36
CA HIS A 20 -19.60 -9.08 -19.80
C HIS A 20 -18.48 -8.55 -20.70
N LEU A 21 -17.21 -8.74 -20.34
CA LEU A 21 -16.08 -8.28 -21.13
C LEU A 21 -16.02 -8.92 -22.51
N LEU A 22 -16.32 -10.23 -22.61
CA LEU A 22 -16.38 -10.89 -23.91
C LEU A 22 -17.63 -10.50 -24.71
N GLY A 23 -18.77 -10.32 -24.03
CA GLY A 23 -20.04 -9.98 -24.68
C GLY A 23 -20.10 -8.57 -25.27
N GLU A 24 -19.36 -7.61 -24.73
CA GLU A 24 -19.30 -6.24 -25.27
C GLU A 24 -18.20 -6.02 -26.31
N ALA A 25 -17.20 -6.90 -26.37
CA ALA A 25 -16.07 -6.72 -27.25
C ALA A 25 -16.38 -7.09 -28.71
N GLU A 26 -15.74 -6.39 -29.65
CA GLU A 26 -15.85 -6.71 -31.06
C GLU A 26 -15.11 -8.02 -31.36
N ILE A 27 -15.80 -8.96 -32.01
CA ILE A 27 -15.22 -10.22 -32.46
C ILE A 27 -14.68 -10.04 -33.88
N VAL A 28 -13.37 -10.06 -34.04
CA VAL A 28 -12.69 -9.96 -35.33
C VAL A 28 -11.98 -11.29 -35.58
N GLN A 29 -12.34 -11.99 -36.66
CA GLN A 29 -11.71 -13.27 -37.02
C GLN A 29 -11.77 -14.36 -35.93
N ARG A 30 -12.87 -14.40 -35.15
CA ARG A 30 -13.03 -15.28 -33.97
C ARG A 30 -12.04 -15.00 -32.86
N GLU A 31 -11.51 -13.79 -32.80
CA GLU A 31 -10.67 -13.32 -31.72
C GLU A 31 -11.32 -12.11 -31.05
N VAL A 32 -11.25 -12.06 -29.73
CA VAL A 32 -11.59 -10.93 -28.89
C VAL A 32 -10.30 -10.38 -28.30
N ASN A 33 -9.95 -9.14 -28.63
CA ASN A 33 -8.76 -8.49 -28.11
C ASN A 33 -9.09 -7.56 -26.94
N LEU A 34 -8.65 -7.92 -25.74
CA LEU A 34 -8.82 -7.13 -24.51
C LEU A 34 -7.53 -6.42 -24.06
N GLU A 35 -6.47 -6.37 -24.87
CA GLU A 35 -5.16 -5.82 -24.50
C GLU A 35 -5.22 -4.37 -24.00
N THR A 36 -6.18 -3.57 -24.49
CA THR A 36 -6.40 -2.18 -24.04
C THR A 36 -7.28 -2.06 -22.79
N THR A 37 -7.70 -3.17 -22.21
CA THR A 37 -8.57 -3.23 -21.03
C THR A 37 -7.73 -3.49 -19.79
N LEU A 38 -7.91 -2.66 -18.76
CA LEU A 38 -7.31 -2.86 -17.43
C LEU A 38 -8.36 -3.41 -16.46
N VAL A 39 -8.10 -4.58 -15.87
CA VAL A 39 -8.91 -5.17 -14.81
C VAL A 39 -8.14 -5.11 -13.49
N VAL A 40 -8.72 -4.45 -12.48
CA VAL A 40 -8.09 -4.31 -11.16
C VAL A 40 -8.79 -5.22 -10.15
N LEU A 41 -8.05 -6.18 -9.60
CA LEU A 41 -8.57 -7.19 -8.68
C LEU A 41 -7.89 -7.13 -7.32
N PRO A 42 -8.61 -7.42 -6.22
CA PRO A 42 -8.10 -7.17 -4.87
C PRO A 42 -6.96 -8.11 -4.47
N THR A 43 -6.85 -9.30 -5.10
CA THR A 43 -5.85 -10.31 -4.74
C THR A 43 -5.40 -11.13 -5.94
N GLN A 44 -4.23 -11.77 -5.84
CA GLN A 44 -3.77 -12.76 -6.82
C GLN A 44 -4.73 -13.95 -6.98
N ARG A 45 -5.45 -14.32 -5.91
CA ARG A 45 -6.45 -15.39 -5.97
C ARG A 45 -7.64 -14.99 -6.83
N ALA A 46 -8.14 -13.76 -6.69
CA ALA A 46 -9.20 -13.22 -7.53
C ALA A 46 -8.76 -13.15 -9.00
N ARG A 47 -7.51 -12.76 -9.27
CA ARG A 47 -6.91 -12.79 -10.60
C ARG A 47 -6.98 -14.18 -11.24
N ARG A 48 -6.46 -15.20 -10.58
CA ARG A 48 -6.47 -16.58 -11.12
C ARG A 48 -7.89 -17.06 -11.42
N LEU A 49 -8.83 -16.80 -10.52
CA LEU A 49 -10.23 -17.18 -10.71
C LEU A 49 -10.87 -16.45 -11.89
N PHE A 50 -10.60 -15.15 -12.04
CA PHE A 50 -11.08 -14.37 -13.18
C PHE A 50 -10.50 -14.86 -14.50
N GLU A 51 -9.19 -15.16 -14.56
CA GLU A 51 -8.54 -15.74 -15.74
C GLU A 51 -9.20 -17.06 -16.15
N HIS A 52 -9.57 -17.92 -15.19
CA HIS A 52 -10.33 -19.14 -15.47
C HIS A 52 -11.70 -18.84 -16.08
N TYR A 53 -12.51 -17.97 -15.48
CA TYR A 53 -13.83 -17.64 -16.04
C TYR A 53 -13.74 -16.95 -17.41
N LEU A 54 -12.70 -16.16 -17.66
CA LEU A 54 -12.48 -15.53 -18.96
C LEU A 54 -12.21 -16.57 -20.05
N LEU A 55 -11.42 -17.61 -19.73
CA LEU A 55 -11.17 -18.71 -20.64
C LEU A 55 -12.43 -19.56 -20.85
N ASP A 56 -13.15 -19.89 -19.78
CA ASP A 56 -14.40 -20.66 -19.86
C ASP A 56 -15.43 -19.93 -20.74
N ALA A 57 -15.61 -18.61 -20.54
CA ALA A 57 -16.54 -17.81 -21.32
C ALA A 57 -16.09 -17.65 -22.79
N ALA A 58 -14.78 -17.63 -23.07
CA ALA A 58 -14.26 -17.60 -24.44
C ALA A 58 -14.47 -18.94 -25.15
N GLU A 59 -14.30 -20.06 -24.43
CA GLU A 59 -14.58 -21.40 -24.93
C GLU A 59 -16.08 -21.57 -25.24
N GLU A 60 -16.96 -21.12 -24.35
CA GLU A 60 -18.41 -21.13 -24.57
C GLU A 60 -18.84 -20.33 -25.81
N GLN A 61 -18.11 -19.27 -26.16
CA GLN A 61 -18.37 -18.44 -27.35
C GLN A 61 -17.58 -18.86 -28.59
N GLU A 62 -16.77 -19.92 -28.52
CA GLU A 62 -15.89 -20.41 -29.58
C GLU A 62 -14.93 -19.34 -30.16
N VAL A 63 -14.42 -18.46 -29.30
CA VAL A 63 -13.46 -17.39 -29.66
C VAL A 63 -12.11 -17.57 -28.98
N LEU A 64 -11.06 -17.08 -29.63
CA LEU A 64 -9.77 -16.83 -29.00
C LEU A 64 -9.84 -15.50 -28.23
N VAL A 65 -9.13 -15.41 -27.11
CA VAL A 65 -9.08 -14.17 -26.31
C VAL A 65 -7.62 -13.75 -26.11
N VAL A 66 -7.33 -12.49 -26.45
CA VAL A 66 -6.14 -11.80 -25.95
C VAL A 66 -6.52 -11.19 -24.60
N PRO A 67 -5.92 -11.63 -23.48
CA PRO A 67 -6.39 -11.26 -22.15
C PRO A 67 -6.16 -9.77 -21.86
N PRO A 68 -6.93 -9.19 -20.94
CA PRO A 68 -6.69 -7.84 -20.44
C PRO A 68 -5.42 -7.78 -19.58
N GLU A 69 -4.93 -6.57 -19.36
CA GLU A 69 -3.95 -6.32 -18.29
C GLU A 69 -4.65 -6.48 -16.94
N ILE A 70 -4.13 -7.36 -16.07
CA ILE A 70 -4.71 -7.63 -14.75
C ILE A 70 -3.76 -7.21 -13.64
N SER A 71 -4.16 -6.18 -12.91
CA SER A 71 -3.37 -5.59 -11.82
C SER A 71 -4.08 -5.65 -10.46
N THR A 72 -3.42 -5.16 -9.43
CA THR A 72 -3.99 -4.96 -8.09
C THR A 72 -4.06 -3.47 -7.78
N PRO A 73 -4.92 -3.03 -6.84
CA PRO A 73 -4.99 -1.60 -6.48
C PRO A 73 -3.63 -0.99 -6.13
N GLY A 74 -2.74 -1.76 -5.49
CA GLY A 74 -1.40 -1.28 -5.11
C GLY A 74 -0.39 -1.21 -6.26
N ARG A 75 -0.60 -1.93 -7.37
CA ARG A 75 0.28 -1.88 -8.56
C ARG A 75 -0.32 -1.11 -9.72
N MET A 76 -1.60 -0.77 -9.65
CA MET A 76 -2.30 0.01 -10.67
C MET A 76 -1.62 1.37 -10.92
N PRO A 77 -1.17 2.14 -9.90
CA PRO A 77 -0.50 3.42 -10.15
C PRO A 77 0.73 3.29 -11.04
N ASP A 78 1.51 2.21 -10.90
CA ASP A 78 2.72 1.94 -11.69
C ASP A 78 2.46 1.85 -13.21
N LEU A 79 1.22 1.56 -13.61
CA LEU A 79 0.81 1.51 -15.02
C LEU A 79 0.60 2.90 -15.63
N PHE A 80 0.37 3.92 -14.79
CA PHE A 80 0.12 5.30 -15.21
C PHE A 80 1.29 6.23 -14.93
N VAL A 81 2.04 5.93 -13.86
CA VAL A 81 3.19 6.71 -13.41
C VAL A 81 4.34 5.74 -13.19
N PRO A 82 5.40 5.77 -14.02
CA PRO A 82 6.57 4.95 -13.80
C PRO A 82 7.14 5.21 -12.40
N PRO A 83 7.44 4.16 -11.61
CA PRO A 83 8.04 4.35 -10.30
C PRO A 83 9.38 5.06 -10.45
N THR A 84 9.58 6.11 -9.67
CA THR A 84 10.88 6.79 -9.53
C THR A 84 11.58 6.21 -8.32
N GLY A 85 12.73 5.55 -8.51
CA GLY A 85 13.50 4.93 -7.43
C GLY A 85 13.17 3.47 -7.16
N THR A 86 13.83 2.89 -6.15
CA THR A 86 13.65 1.50 -5.74
C THR A 86 12.98 1.45 -4.37
N PRO A 87 11.76 0.92 -4.22
CA PRO A 87 11.07 0.97 -2.93
C PRO A 87 11.86 0.27 -1.81
N ALA A 88 11.97 0.93 -0.66
CA ALA A 88 12.63 0.36 0.50
C ALA A 88 11.90 -0.89 0.99
N ASN A 89 12.66 -1.97 1.24
CA ASN A 89 12.14 -3.12 1.95
C ASN A 89 11.99 -2.82 3.46
N ALA A 90 11.26 -3.67 4.18
CA ALA A 90 10.97 -3.47 5.60
C ALA A 90 12.23 -3.41 6.50
N VAL A 91 13.31 -4.10 6.12
CA VAL A 91 14.58 -4.06 6.87
C VAL A 91 15.26 -2.71 6.67
N THR A 92 15.35 -2.23 5.44
CA THR A 92 15.88 -0.90 5.13
C THR A 92 15.10 0.18 5.88
N LEU A 93 13.77 0.14 5.85
CA LEU A 93 12.94 1.09 6.59
C LEU A 93 13.22 1.05 8.09
N SER A 94 13.30 -0.15 8.68
CA SER A 94 13.57 -0.29 10.12
C SER A 94 14.94 0.26 10.52
N LEU A 95 15.95 0.09 9.65
CA LEU A 95 17.30 0.63 9.89
C LEU A 95 17.32 2.16 9.76
N VAL A 96 16.65 2.73 8.75
CA VAL A 96 16.50 4.18 8.60
C VAL A 96 15.77 4.76 9.80
N ASP A 97 14.64 4.16 10.21
CA ASP A 97 13.84 4.62 11.35
C ASP A 97 14.69 4.67 12.62
N ALA A 98 15.48 3.63 12.88
CA ALA A 98 16.38 3.56 14.04
C ALA A 98 17.53 4.58 13.96
N GLN A 99 18.14 4.73 12.79
CA GLN A 99 19.21 5.69 12.57
C GLN A 99 18.72 7.12 12.79
N VAL A 100 17.65 7.52 12.09
CA VAL A 100 17.07 8.86 12.18
C VAL A 100 16.65 9.17 13.61
N TRP A 101 16.02 8.21 14.30
CA TRP A 101 15.68 8.37 15.70
C TRP A 101 16.90 8.63 16.57
N SER A 102 17.97 7.85 16.38
CA SER A 102 19.20 7.97 17.17
C SER A 102 19.92 9.32 17.00
N GLU A 103 19.76 9.93 15.83
CA GLU A 103 20.36 11.21 15.44
C GLU A 103 19.57 12.44 15.94
N LEU A 104 18.31 12.26 16.38
CA LEU A 104 17.54 13.34 16.99
C LEU A 104 18.21 13.91 18.26
N PRO A 105 18.00 15.20 18.58
CA PRO A 105 18.45 15.76 19.86
C PRO A 105 17.91 14.95 21.05
N LYS A 106 18.73 14.75 22.09
CA LYS A 106 18.34 13.96 23.27
C LYS A 106 17.11 14.51 24.00
N ALA A 107 16.93 15.83 24.00
CA ALA A 107 15.73 16.46 24.54
C ALA A 107 14.47 16.05 23.75
N ASN A 108 14.56 16.01 22.42
CA ASN A 108 13.45 15.60 21.55
C ASN A 108 13.15 14.11 21.72
N GLN A 109 14.18 13.25 21.82
CA GLN A 109 13.99 11.84 22.14
C GLN A 109 13.27 11.67 23.47
N ALA A 110 13.72 12.35 24.53
CA ALA A 110 13.12 12.25 25.86
C ALA A 110 11.66 12.75 25.92
N LEU A 111 11.31 13.75 25.11
CA LEU A 111 9.94 14.26 25.02
C LEU A 111 8.95 13.19 24.55
N VAL A 112 9.37 12.31 23.62
CA VAL A 112 8.51 11.25 23.07
C VAL A 112 8.67 9.93 23.83
N GLU A 113 9.90 9.56 24.20
CA GLU A 113 10.21 8.30 24.90
C GLU A 113 9.74 8.31 26.36
N GLY A 114 9.70 9.50 26.98
CA GLY A 114 9.58 9.66 28.42
C GLY A 114 10.91 9.43 29.16
N GLU A 115 11.03 9.98 30.37
CA GLU A 115 12.29 10.01 31.14
C GLU A 115 12.83 8.63 31.56
N SER A 116 11.99 7.59 31.57
CA SER A 116 12.33 6.25 32.07
C SER A 116 12.49 5.19 30.95
N ALA A 117 12.71 5.60 29.71
CA ALA A 117 12.77 4.67 28.59
C ALA A 117 13.98 3.72 28.65
N THR A 118 13.70 2.43 28.49
CA THR A 118 14.72 1.39 28.30
C THR A 118 15.10 1.28 26.82
N GLU A 119 16.19 0.56 26.53
CA GLU A 119 16.57 0.24 25.15
C GLU A 119 15.46 -0.54 24.41
N SER A 120 14.89 -1.56 25.06
CA SER A 120 13.79 -2.35 24.49
C SER A 120 12.51 -1.54 24.27
N SER A 121 12.17 -0.59 25.15
CA SER A 121 11.02 0.28 24.95
C SER A 121 11.24 1.26 23.79
N ARG A 122 12.47 1.75 23.61
CA ARG A 122 12.86 2.61 22.49
C ARG A 122 12.74 1.87 21.15
N GLU A 123 13.30 0.67 21.05
CA GLU A 123 13.17 -0.14 19.82
C GLU A 123 11.70 -0.40 19.46
N SER A 124 10.88 -0.73 20.48
CA SER A 124 9.45 -0.95 20.30
C SER A 124 8.72 0.33 19.86
N LEU A 125 9.11 1.49 20.38
CA LEU A 125 8.56 2.78 19.99
C LEU A 125 8.87 3.09 18.52
N ILE A 126 10.13 2.96 18.12
CA ILE A 126 10.57 3.23 16.74
C ILE A 126 9.80 2.35 15.74
N GLN A 127 9.64 1.06 16.05
CA GLN A 127 8.85 0.15 15.20
C GLN A 127 7.38 0.56 15.10
N ARG A 128 6.79 1.06 16.20
CA ARG A 128 5.41 1.57 16.21
C ARG A 128 5.29 2.87 15.42
N LEU A 129 6.29 3.76 15.50
CA LEU A 129 6.32 5.01 14.72
C LEU A 129 6.42 4.73 13.22
N GLY A 130 7.30 3.82 12.79
CA GLY A 130 7.38 3.41 11.38
C GLY A 130 6.05 2.83 10.86
N ARG A 131 5.35 2.05 11.69
CA ARG A 131 4.01 1.54 11.35
C ARG A 131 2.96 2.63 11.28
N LEU A 132 2.91 3.51 12.28
CA LEU A 132 1.99 4.65 12.32
C LEU A 132 2.18 5.54 11.08
N HIS A 133 3.42 5.86 10.74
CA HIS A 133 3.74 6.63 9.54
C HIS A 133 3.23 5.93 8.27
N HIS A 134 3.44 4.62 8.14
CA HIS A 134 2.90 3.85 7.01
C HIS A 134 1.37 3.91 6.92
N GLU A 135 0.67 3.77 8.06
CA GLU A 135 -0.79 3.88 8.13
C GLU A 135 -1.28 5.28 7.73
N CYS A 136 -0.58 6.34 8.17
CA CYS A 136 -0.86 7.72 7.76
C CYS A 136 -0.68 7.91 6.24
N CYS A 137 0.41 7.40 5.65
CA CYS A 137 0.62 7.46 4.20
C CYS A 137 -0.50 6.75 3.42
N LEU A 138 -0.98 5.59 3.90
CA LEU A 138 -2.12 4.90 3.29
C LEU A 138 -3.42 5.72 3.36
N ALA A 139 -3.57 6.54 4.40
CA ALA A 139 -4.68 7.47 4.57
C ALA A 139 -4.49 8.82 3.84
N LEU A 140 -3.36 9.02 3.13
CA LEU A 140 -2.98 10.28 2.51
C LEU A 140 -2.88 11.44 3.50
N VAL A 141 -2.44 11.14 4.72
CA VAL A 141 -2.22 12.11 5.80
C VAL A 141 -0.75 12.04 6.22
N ASP A 142 -0.16 13.17 6.55
CA ASP A 142 1.19 13.26 7.09
C ASP A 142 1.16 13.75 8.55
N PHE A 143 2.28 13.63 9.25
CA PHE A 143 2.35 14.05 10.66
C PHE A 143 2.20 15.57 10.82
N SER A 144 2.50 16.36 9.78
CA SER A 144 2.34 17.82 9.82
C SER A 144 0.86 18.22 9.86
N THR A 145 0.02 17.52 9.08
CA THR A 145 -1.43 17.67 9.11
C THR A 145 -2.00 17.31 10.49
N ILE A 146 -1.54 16.20 11.08
CA ILE A 146 -2.01 15.78 12.41
C ILE A 146 -1.61 16.82 13.48
N ARG A 147 -0.36 17.29 13.45
CA ARG A 147 0.10 18.36 14.34
C ARG A 147 -0.80 19.59 14.24
N ASP A 148 -1.19 19.98 13.04
CA ASP A 148 -1.97 21.20 12.81
C ASP A 148 -3.42 21.10 13.32
N GLU A 149 -3.94 19.88 13.49
CA GLU A 149 -5.24 19.64 14.12
C GLU A 149 -5.21 19.74 15.66
N ILE A 150 -4.02 19.74 16.28
CA ILE A 150 -3.87 19.78 17.73
C ILE A 150 -4.01 21.23 18.25
N PRO A 151 -4.95 21.50 19.18
CA PRO A 151 -5.16 22.84 19.71
C PRO A 151 -3.92 23.41 20.40
N GLU A 152 -3.61 24.68 20.15
CA GLU A 152 -2.57 25.40 20.87
C GLU A 152 -2.95 25.66 22.35
N GLY A 153 -1.95 25.84 23.21
CA GLY A 153 -2.14 26.27 24.61
C GLY A 153 -2.25 25.13 25.62
N LEU A 154 -2.80 25.41 26.80
CA LEU A 154 -2.77 24.52 27.98
C LEU A 154 -3.40 23.14 27.76
N SER A 155 -4.28 22.99 26.76
CA SER A 155 -4.94 21.72 26.44
C SER A 155 -4.16 20.82 25.47
N GLY A 156 -3.20 21.36 24.71
CA GLY A 156 -2.50 20.61 23.66
C GLY A 156 -1.04 20.98 23.43
N GLY A 157 -0.45 21.89 24.23
CA GLY A 157 0.90 22.40 24.02
C GLY A 157 1.97 21.32 24.08
N GLN A 158 1.99 20.49 25.12
CA GLN A 158 2.95 19.39 25.24
C GLN A 158 2.73 18.31 24.17
N GLU A 159 1.47 18.05 23.81
CA GLU A 159 1.14 17.10 22.73
C GLU A 159 1.63 17.63 21.37
N ARG A 160 1.43 18.92 21.10
CA ARG A 160 1.92 19.59 19.89
C ARG A 160 3.44 19.55 19.80
N GLU A 161 4.15 19.77 20.90
CA GLU A 161 5.62 19.64 20.96
C GLU A 161 6.08 18.20 20.64
N VAL A 162 5.36 17.17 21.12
CA VAL A 162 5.63 15.77 20.74
C VAL A 162 5.46 15.59 19.24
N TRP A 163 4.39 16.11 18.66
CA TRP A 163 4.15 16.02 17.22
C TRP A 163 5.15 16.83 16.39
N ASP A 164 5.66 17.96 16.88
CA ASP A 164 6.76 18.68 16.24
C ASP A 164 8.01 17.80 16.11
N VAL A 165 8.33 17.01 17.14
CA VAL A 165 9.43 16.03 17.07
C VAL A 165 9.13 14.94 16.03
N LEU A 166 7.89 14.45 15.97
CA LEU A 166 7.49 13.43 15.00
C LEU A 166 7.54 13.96 13.55
N VAL A 167 7.16 15.22 13.33
CA VAL A 167 7.30 15.90 12.03
C VAL A 167 8.77 16.00 11.63
N ALA A 168 9.63 16.45 12.55
CA ALA A 168 11.07 16.51 12.28
C ALA A 168 11.67 15.12 11.98
N TRP A 169 11.20 14.08 12.67
CA TRP A 169 11.57 12.70 12.37
C TRP A 169 11.10 12.26 10.96
N GLN A 170 9.85 12.57 10.58
CA GLN A 170 9.30 12.26 9.26
C GLN A 170 10.13 12.92 8.15
N GLU A 171 10.47 14.19 8.30
CA GLU A 171 11.29 14.95 7.33
C GLU A 171 12.70 14.37 7.21
N ALA A 172 13.35 14.09 8.34
CA ALA A 172 14.69 13.50 8.37
C ALA A 172 14.70 12.08 7.78
N ARG A 173 13.62 11.32 8.00
CA ARG A 173 13.41 10.01 7.39
C ARG A 173 13.29 10.09 5.88
N GLN A 174 12.50 11.02 5.35
CA GLN A 174 12.36 11.20 3.91
C GLN A 174 13.70 11.58 3.27
N LEU A 175 14.41 12.55 3.86
CA LEU A 175 15.73 12.97 3.39
C LEU A 175 16.71 11.79 3.33
N ARG A 176 16.70 10.93 4.36
CA ARG A 176 17.58 9.75 4.41
C ARG A 176 17.24 8.72 3.34
N LEU A 177 15.96 8.55 3.00
CA LEU A 177 15.55 7.64 1.92
C LEU A 177 15.94 8.22 0.55
N ASP A 178 15.76 9.53 0.35
CA ASP A 178 16.17 10.21 -0.87
C ASP A 178 17.70 10.11 -1.09
N GLU A 179 18.51 10.24 -0.03
CA GLU A 179 19.97 10.03 -0.07
C GLU A 179 20.37 8.61 -0.51
N LEU A 180 19.53 7.62 -0.26
CA LEU A 180 19.74 6.23 -0.64
C LEU A 180 19.22 5.92 -2.05
N GLU A 181 18.65 6.91 -2.75
CA GLU A 181 17.94 6.76 -4.03
C GLU A 181 16.75 5.78 -3.95
N ILE A 182 16.07 5.77 -2.79
CA ILE A 182 14.95 4.88 -2.46
C ILE A 182 13.65 5.66 -2.29
#